data_AF-A0A2I0IU57-F1
#
_entry.id   AF-A0A2I0IU57-F1
#
_cell.length_a   1.000
_cell.length_b   1.000
_cell.length_c   1.000
_cell.angle_alpha   90.00
_cell.angle_beta   90.00
_cell.angle_gamma   90.00
#
_symmetry.space_group_name_H-M   'P 1'
#
loop_
_entity.id
_entity.type
_entity.pdbx_description
1 polymer ?
#
loop_
_entity_poly.entity_id
_entity_poly.type
_entity_poly.pdbx_seq_one_letter_code
_entity_poly.pdbx_strand_id
1 'polypeptide(L)'
;MAMSLHLCRFPSRTDLAVPPDALAGGAGALRCRKQPPFSLRCSGEASPSSAAVEAEFDPKVFRHNLTRSKNYNRKGFGHKEEIDKLMDREYTSDVIKTLKENGYEYTWGNVTVKLADAYGFCWGVERAVQIAYEARRQFPEEKIWLTNEIIHNPTVNRRLEEMEVETIPLEEGQKQFHVVDKGDVVVLPAFGAAVEEMRILSERNVQIVDTTCPWVTKVWNVVEKHKKGDYTSIIHGKYGHEETVATSSFAKKYIVVKNMKEATYVCDYILGGQLDGSSSTREAFMEKFKLAVSKGFDPDKDLIKVGVANQTTMLKGETEEIGKIPVLTPKSIYISANCFLV
;
A
#
# COMPACT_ATOMS: atom_id res chain seq x y z
N MET A 1 16.30 13.83 37.97
CA MET A 1 17.78 13.91 37.95
C MET A 1 18.27 13.44 36.59
N ALA A 2 19.29 14.12 36.05
CA ALA A 2 20.05 13.88 34.81
C ALA A 2 19.30 14.12 33.47
N MET A 3 19.41 15.34 32.95
CA MET A 3 19.16 15.70 31.55
C MET A 3 20.42 15.46 30.72
N SER A 4 20.27 14.99 29.47
CA SER A 4 21.34 15.04 28.48
C SER A 4 20.79 15.58 27.16
N LEU A 5 21.33 16.73 26.75
CA LEU A 5 21.07 17.44 25.51
C LEU A 5 22.00 16.89 24.42
N HIS A 6 21.46 16.58 23.23
CA HIS A 6 22.26 16.41 22.03
C HIS A 6 21.75 17.33 20.91
N LEU A 7 22.58 18.31 20.59
CA LEU A 7 22.44 19.30 19.53
C LEU A 7 22.73 18.66 18.16
N CYS A 8 21.82 18.91 17.21
CA CYS A 8 22.00 18.63 15.79
C CYS A 8 23.04 19.58 15.16
N ARG A 9 23.98 19.04 14.37
CA ARG A 9 24.85 19.81 13.47
C ARG A 9 24.34 19.72 12.03
N PHE A 10 23.96 20.86 11.46
CA PHE A 10 23.81 21.07 10.02
C PHE A 10 25.16 21.50 9.41
N PRO A 11 25.52 21.07 8.20
CA PRO A 11 26.59 21.69 7.44
C PRO A 11 26.03 22.78 6.51
N SER A 12 26.49 24.01 6.72
CA SER A 12 26.40 25.11 5.76
C SER A 12 27.49 24.96 4.68
N ARG A 13 27.12 25.18 3.41
CA ARG A 13 28.08 25.46 2.33
C ARG A 13 28.00 26.93 1.98
N THR A 14 29.14 27.58 2.09
CA THR A 14 29.41 28.97 1.74
C THR A 14 29.63 29.15 0.24
N ASP A 15 29.00 30.18 -0.31
CA ASP A 15 29.31 30.83 -1.59
C ASP A 15 30.72 31.44 -1.59
N LEU A 16 31.42 31.37 -2.73
CA LEU A 16 32.49 32.31 -3.10
C LEU A 16 32.54 32.53 -4.62
N ALA A 17 32.00 33.69 -5.02
CA ALA A 17 32.55 34.72 -5.91
C ALA A 17 33.12 34.41 -7.31
N VAL A 18 32.51 35.09 -8.30
CA VAL A 18 32.97 35.51 -9.65
C VAL A 18 33.70 36.87 -9.52
N PRO A 19 34.75 37.28 -10.29
CA PRO A 19 34.62 37.93 -11.64
C PRO A 19 35.91 37.92 -12.54
N PRO A 20 36.08 38.76 -13.60
CA PRO A 20 35.30 38.92 -14.85
C PRO A 20 36.16 38.91 -16.17
N ASP A 21 35.46 38.92 -17.32
CA ASP A 21 35.78 39.45 -18.67
C ASP A 21 37.16 39.29 -19.36
N ALA A 22 37.16 38.74 -20.59
CA ALA A 22 37.94 39.27 -21.73
C ALA A 22 37.40 38.77 -23.10
N LEU A 23 37.30 39.71 -24.04
CA LEU A 23 36.81 39.64 -25.42
C LEU A 23 37.87 39.13 -26.43
N ALA A 24 37.39 38.94 -27.68
CA ALA A 24 38.09 38.65 -28.96
C ALA A 24 38.29 37.15 -29.26
N GLY A 25 37.99 36.59 -30.43
CA GLY A 25 37.72 37.09 -31.78
C GLY A 25 38.42 36.16 -32.78
N GLY A 26 37.78 35.75 -33.88
CA GLY A 26 38.51 35.20 -35.05
C GLY A 26 38.03 33.86 -35.65
N ALA A 27 37.23 34.00 -36.72
CA ALA A 27 37.23 33.26 -38.00
C ALA A 27 37.70 31.79 -38.12
N GLY A 28 36.79 30.97 -38.67
CA GLY A 28 37.02 30.29 -39.96
C GLY A 28 37.54 28.84 -39.96
N ALA A 29 36.68 27.89 -40.34
CA ALA A 29 36.98 26.91 -41.40
C ALA A 29 35.78 26.01 -41.69
N LEU A 30 35.39 25.97 -42.97
CA LEU A 30 34.40 25.07 -43.56
C LEU A 30 34.81 23.60 -43.42
N ARG A 31 33.83 22.70 -43.27
CA ARG A 31 33.88 21.40 -43.95
C ARG A 31 32.48 20.87 -44.27
N CYS A 32 32.44 20.27 -45.45
CA CYS A 32 31.29 20.09 -46.33
C CYS A 32 30.63 18.70 -46.16
N ARG A 33 29.30 18.68 -46.39
CA ARG A 33 28.39 17.63 -46.89
C ARG A 33 28.79 16.15 -46.76
N LYS A 34 27.78 15.35 -46.37
CA LYS A 34 27.20 14.29 -47.23
C LYS A 34 25.79 13.90 -46.73
N GLN A 35 24.77 14.20 -47.54
CA GLN A 35 23.45 13.57 -47.47
C GLN A 35 23.48 12.27 -48.32
N PRO A 36 22.77 11.20 -47.93
CA PRO A 36 22.33 10.16 -48.85
C PRO A 36 20.90 10.43 -49.38
N PRO A 37 20.51 9.77 -50.48
CA PRO A 37 19.57 10.34 -51.44
C PRO A 37 18.10 10.04 -51.15
N PHE A 38 17.25 10.96 -51.57
CA PHE A 38 15.84 10.71 -51.86
C PHE A 38 15.71 9.66 -52.97
N SER A 39 14.93 8.61 -52.73
CA SER A 39 14.30 7.83 -53.79
C SER A 39 12.80 7.73 -53.50
N LEU A 40 12.01 7.97 -54.55
CA LEU A 40 10.56 8.04 -54.54
C LEU A 40 9.94 6.67 -54.84
N ARG A 41 8.91 6.33 -54.05
CA ARG A 41 7.72 5.49 -54.31
C ARG A 41 7.89 4.07 -54.86
N CYS A 42 7.34 3.11 -54.11
CA CYS A 42 6.31 2.19 -54.59
C CYS A 42 5.31 1.91 -53.45
N SER A 43 4.03 2.11 -53.74
CA SER A 43 2.90 1.78 -52.87
C SER A 43 2.75 0.27 -52.81
N GLY A 44 2.90 -0.31 -51.63
CA GLY A 44 2.56 -1.70 -51.35
C GLY A 44 1.73 -1.73 -50.08
N GLU A 45 0.44 -2.04 -50.23
CA GLU A 45 -0.43 -2.38 -49.12
C GLU A 45 0.12 -3.66 -48.46
N ALA A 46 0.77 -3.47 -47.31
CA ALA A 46 1.04 -4.56 -46.38
C ALA A 46 0.12 -4.33 -45.19
N SER A 47 -0.95 -5.13 -45.11
CA SER A 47 -1.77 -5.26 -43.92
C SER A 47 -0.84 -5.50 -42.72
N PRO A 48 -0.93 -4.72 -41.63
CA PRO A 48 -0.21 -5.08 -40.42
C PRO A 48 -0.88 -6.34 -39.88
N SER A 49 -0.15 -7.46 -39.91
CA SER A 49 -0.55 -8.67 -39.22
C SER A 49 -0.86 -8.29 -37.78
N SER A 50 -2.11 -8.52 -37.38
CA SER A 50 -2.63 -8.34 -36.03
C SER A 50 -2.04 -9.38 -35.08
N ALA A 51 -0.74 -9.27 -34.83
CA ALA A 51 -0.10 -9.81 -33.64
C ALA A 51 0.25 -8.60 -32.76
N ALA A 52 -0.78 -7.88 -32.34
CA ALA A 52 -0.67 -7.06 -31.15
C ALA A 52 -0.43 -8.05 -30.01
N VAL A 53 0.83 -8.18 -29.60
CA VAL A 53 1.17 -8.75 -28.31
C VAL A 53 0.38 -7.91 -27.30
N GLU A 54 -0.67 -8.48 -26.70
CA GLU A 54 -1.35 -7.84 -25.58
C GLU A 54 -0.25 -7.55 -24.55
N ALA A 55 0.06 -6.27 -24.37
CA ALA A 55 1.05 -5.86 -23.38
C ALA A 55 0.56 -6.36 -22.01
N GLU A 56 1.32 -7.25 -21.37
CA GLU A 56 1.00 -7.81 -20.06
C GLU A 56 0.69 -6.66 -19.08
N PHE A 57 -0.51 -6.67 -18.49
CA PHE A 57 -0.95 -5.61 -17.58
C PHE A 57 0.02 -5.47 -16.39
N ASP A 58 0.57 -4.27 -16.18
CA ASP A 58 1.44 -3.98 -15.04
C ASP A 58 0.72 -3.09 -14.00
N PRO A 59 0.31 -3.66 -12.85
CA PRO A 59 -0.31 -2.94 -11.73
C PRO A 59 0.43 -1.66 -11.32
N LYS A 60 1.77 -1.69 -11.36
CA LYS A 60 2.59 -0.55 -10.94
C LYS A 60 2.44 0.63 -11.88
N VAL A 61 2.52 0.37 -13.18
CA VAL A 61 2.37 1.41 -14.22
C VAL A 61 0.93 1.93 -14.20
N PHE A 62 -0.05 1.04 -14.10
CA PHE A 62 -1.46 1.40 -13.95
C PHE A 62 -1.68 2.35 -12.75
N ARG A 63 -1.23 1.96 -11.55
CA ARG A 63 -1.36 2.80 -10.34
C ARG A 63 -0.63 4.13 -10.47
N HIS A 64 0.56 4.14 -11.09
CA HIS A 64 1.32 5.36 -11.34
C HIS A 64 0.56 6.35 -12.24
N ASN A 65 -0.17 5.84 -13.23
CA ASN A 65 -1.00 6.65 -14.12
C ASN A 65 -2.29 7.09 -13.41
N LEU A 66 -2.97 6.18 -12.71
CA LEU A 66 -4.20 6.47 -11.97
C LEU A 66 -3.99 7.59 -10.95
N THR A 67 -2.90 7.53 -10.18
CA THR A 67 -2.57 8.54 -9.15
C THR A 67 -2.27 9.94 -9.71
N ARG A 68 -2.06 10.07 -11.01
CA ARG A 68 -1.86 11.36 -11.73
C ARG A 68 -3.08 11.77 -12.53
N SER A 69 -4.11 10.93 -12.58
CA SER A 69 -5.35 11.27 -13.26
C SER A 69 -6.06 12.42 -12.55
N LYS A 70 -6.90 13.15 -13.29
CA LYS A 70 -7.66 14.28 -12.73
C LYS A 70 -8.70 13.85 -11.71
N ASN A 71 -9.20 12.62 -11.81
CA ASN A 71 -10.27 12.10 -10.98
C ASN A 71 -9.74 11.25 -9.81
N TYR A 72 -8.52 11.52 -9.35
CA TYR A 72 -7.91 10.80 -8.24
C TYR A 72 -7.37 11.80 -7.22
N ASN A 73 -7.87 11.71 -5.99
CA ASN A 73 -7.39 12.50 -4.87
C ASN A 73 -6.89 11.59 -3.75
N ARG A 74 -5.73 11.93 -3.18
CA ARG A 74 -5.19 11.32 -1.97
C ARG A 74 -4.80 12.35 -0.92
N LYS A 75 -4.84 13.65 -1.22
CA LYS A 75 -4.25 14.70 -0.37
C LYS A 75 -5.24 15.34 0.62
N GLY A 76 -6.53 15.00 0.53
CA GLY A 76 -7.61 15.77 1.17
C GLY A 76 -8.07 16.92 0.28
N PHE A 77 -8.98 17.74 0.78
CA PHE A 77 -9.67 18.80 0.04
C PHE A 77 -9.48 20.19 0.65
N GLY A 78 -8.64 20.31 1.67
CA GLY A 78 -8.30 21.60 2.30
C GLY A 78 -9.24 21.97 3.44
N HIS A 79 -10.04 21.04 3.95
CA HIS A 79 -10.95 21.24 5.08
C HIS A 79 -10.41 20.62 6.38
N LYS A 80 -9.13 20.25 6.40
CA LYS A 80 -8.48 19.55 7.51
C LYS A 80 -8.77 20.16 8.89
N GLU A 81 -8.48 21.44 9.10
CA GLU A 81 -8.60 22.06 10.44
C GLU A 81 -10.04 22.05 10.98
N GLU A 82 -11.03 22.17 10.10
CA GLU A 82 -12.43 22.13 10.49
C GLU A 82 -12.87 20.70 10.81
N ILE A 83 -12.45 19.73 9.99
CA ILE A 83 -12.73 18.32 10.20
C ILE A 83 -12.03 17.77 11.45
N ASP A 84 -10.79 18.18 11.71
CA ASP A 84 -10.06 17.78 12.92
C ASP A 84 -10.82 18.22 14.18
N LYS A 85 -11.37 19.44 14.21
CA LYS A 85 -12.22 19.91 15.32
C LYS A 85 -13.52 19.10 15.47
N LEU A 86 -14.12 18.72 14.34
CA LEU A 86 -15.31 17.86 14.35
C LEU A 86 -14.98 16.47 14.91
N MET A 87 -13.89 15.86 14.43
CA MET A 87 -13.42 14.56 14.90
C MET A 87 -13.05 14.58 16.38
N ASP A 88 -12.39 15.63 16.86
CA ASP A 88 -12.09 15.79 18.29
C ASP A 88 -13.37 15.78 19.12
N ARG A 89 -14.40 16.52 18.68
CA ARG A 89 -15.69 16.54 19.38
C ARG A 89 -16.41 15.19 19.36
N GLU A 90 -16.28 14.43 18.27
CA GLU A 90 -16.97 13.13 18.10
C GLU A 90 -16.25 11.96 18.79
N TYR A 91 -14.91 11.98 18.83
CA TYR A 91 -14.09 10.83 19.22
C TYR A 91 -13.25 11.05 20.49
N THR A 92 -13.30 12.22 21.11
CA THR A 92 -12.66 12.47 22.41
C THR A 92 -13.67 12.61 23.55
N SER A 93 -13.19 12.48 24.79
CA SER A 93 -14.03 12.53 25.99
C SER A 93 -13.34 13.31 27.11
N ASP A 94 -14.12 14.02 27.91
CA ASP A 94 -13.64 14.72 29.11
C ASP A 94 -12.97 13.77 30.10
N VAL A 95 -13.42 12.52 30.19
CA VAL A 95 -12.79 11.50 31.05
C VAL A 95 -11.34 11.25 30.64
N ILE A 96 -11.08 11.15 29.33
CA ILE A 96 -9.72 10.97 28.79
C ILE A 96 -8.87 12.21 29.07
N LYS A 97 -9.46 13.40 28.95
CA LYS A 97 -8.78 14.65 29.30
C LYS A 97 -8.40 14.67 30.80
N THR A 98 -9.32 14.33 31.69
CA THR A 98 -9.05 14.21 33.14
C THR A 98 -7.93 13.21 33.42
N LEU A 99 -7.97 12.02 32.79
CA LEU A 99 -6.92 11.01 32.97
C LEU A 99 -5.54 11.54 32.55
N LYS A 100 -5.44 12.22 31.40
CA LYS A 100 -4.16 12.84 30.96
C LYS A 100 -3.64 13.88 31.93
N GLU A 101 -4.50 14.78 32.39
CA GLU A 101 -4.14 15.86 33.31
C GLU A 101 -3.66 15.31 34.67
N ASN A 102 -4.05 14.08 35.03
CA ASN A 102 -3.67 13.40 36.27
C ASN A 102 -2.59 12.31 36.05
N GLY A 103 -1.81 12.39 34.97
CA GLY A 103 -0.70 11.46 34.75
C GLY A 103 -1.16 10.05 34.35
N TYR A 104 -2.20 9.96 33.52
CA TYR A 104 -2.79 8.73 32.98
C TYR A 104 -3.50 7.86 34.01
N GLU A 105 -3.81 8.39 35.19
CA GLU A 105 -4.52 7.66 36.25
C GLU A 105 -5.45 8.61 37.02
N TYR A 106 -6.66 8.15 37.32
CA TYR A 106 -7.58 8.91 38.15
C TYR A 106 -8.50 7.97 38.95
N THR A 107 -8.83 8.36 40.17
CA THR A 107 -9.68 7.59 41.09
C THR A 107 -11.02 8.29 41.30
N TRP A 108 -12.11 7.67 40.84
CA TRP A 108 -13.47 8.09 41.13
C TRP A 108 -14.06 7.21 42.25
N GLY A 109 -14.19 7.77 43.45
CA GLY A 109 -14.67 7.04 44.61
C GLY A 109 -13.71 5.90 44.98
N ASN A 110 -14.17 4.66 44.82
CA ASN A 110 -13.39 3.44 45.07
C ASN A 110 -12.86 2.76 43.80
N VAL A 111 -13.01 3.39 42.62
CA VAL A 111 -12.54 2.84 41.34
C VAL A 111 -11.38 3.68 40.81
N THR A 112 -10.25 3.04 40.54
CA THR A 112 -9.10 3.65 39.88
C THR A 112 -9.06 3.22 38.41
N VAL A 113 -9.03 4.21 37.51
CA VAL A 113 -8.91 3.99 36.07
C VAL A 113 -7.51 4.42 35.63
N LYS A 114 -6.84 3.56 34.86
CA LYS A 114 -5.54 3.85 34.25
C LYS A 114 -5.70 3.87 32.73
N LEU A 115 -5.16 4.90 32.09
CA LEU A 115 -5.13 5.06 30.64
C LEU A 115 -3.82 4.48 30.11
N ALA A 116 -3.89 3.67 29.05
CA ALA A 116 -2.69 3.16 28.40
C ALA A 116 -1.88 4.29 27.77
N ASP A 117 -0.55 4.15 27.74
CA ASP A 117 0.36 5.13 27.12
C ASP A 117 0.10 5.31 25.62
N ALA A 118 -0.36 4.25 24.94
CA ALA A 118 -0.73 4.25 23.54
C ALA A 118 -2.20 3.80 23.41
N TYR A 119 -3.05 4.70 22.94
CA TYR A 119 -4.48 4.46 22.78
C TYR A 119 -5.08 5.36 21.68
N GLY A 120 -6.28 5.04 21.21
CA GLY A 120 -7.01 5.83 20.21
C GLY A 120 -6.60 5.53 18.77
N PHE A 121 -6.93 6.46 17.86
CA PHE A 121 -6.59 6.32 16.45
C PHE A 121 -5.10 6.47 16.21
N CYS A 122 -4.53 5.57 15.41
CA CYS A 122 -3.21 5.82 14.83
C CYS A 122 -3.33 6.89 13.73
N TRP A 123 -2.21 7.53 13.39
CA TRP A 123 -2.19 8.57 12.35
C TRP A 123 -2.78 8.11 11.00
N GLY A 124 -2.59 6.85 10.63
CA GLY A 124 -3.14 6.30 9.39
C GLY A 124 -4.68 6.23 9.40
N VAL A 125 -5.25 5.88 10.56
CA VAL A 125 -6.70 5.83 10.78
C VAL A 125 -7.29 7.23 10.83
N GLU A 126 -6.70 8.12 11.63
CA GLU A 126 -7.12 9.52 11.75
C GLU A 126 -7.17 10.19 10.38
N ARG A 127 -6.07 10.08 9.62
CA ARG A 127 -5.99 10.59 8.25
C ARG A 127 -7.07 10.00 7.33
N ALA A 128 -7.40 8.72 7.47
CA ALA A 128 -8.36 8.08 6.59
C ALA A 128 -9.79 8.60 6.84
N VAL A 129 -10.18 8.66 8.11
CA VAL A 129 -11.47 9.22 8.54
C VAL A 129 -11.57 10.70 8.16
N GLN A 130 -10.51 11.46 8.42
CA GLN A 130 -10.43 12.89 8.06
C GLN A 130 -10.69 13.09 6.56
N ILE A 131 -9.99 12.37 5.68
CA ILE A 131 -10.17 12.54 4.23
C ILE A 131 -11.57 12.09 3.77
N ALA A 132 -12.14 11.04 4.37
CA ALA A 132 -13.51 10.63 4.07
C ALA A 132 -14.54 11.72 4.44
N TYR A 133 -14.36 12.36 5.60
CA TYR A 133 -15.20 13.49 6.03
C TYR A 133 -15.03 14.70 5.12
N GLU A 134 -13.78 15.01 4.73
CA GLU A 134 -13.50 16.07 3.75
C GLU A 134 -14.16 15.77 2.40
N ALA A 135 -14.20 14.50 1.97
CA ALA A 135 -14.85 14.11 0.72
C ALA A 135 -16.34 14.41 0.75
N ARG A 136 -17.05 14.05 1.83
CA ARG A 136 -18.47 14.39 1.96
C ARG A 136 -18.73 15.90 1.95
N ARG A 137 -17.84 16.69 2.56
CA ARG A 137 -17.96 18.15 2.54
C ARG A 137 -17.69 18.73 1.14
N GLN A 138 -16.68 18.20 0.44
CA GLN A 138 -16.28 18.66 -0.88
C GLN A 138 -17.35 18.37 -1.94
N PHE A 139 -17.99 17.21 -1.82
CA PHE A 139 -19.01 16.72 -2.72
C PHE A 139 -20.29 16.63 -1.91
N PRO A 140 -21.09 17.70 -1.75
CA PRO A 140 -22.29 17.65 -0.91
C PRO A 140 -23.48 16.94 -1.58
N GLU A 141 -23.53 16.89 -2.91
CA GLU A 141 -24.70 16.39 -3.66
C GLU A 141 -24.43 15.03 -4.34
N GLU A 142 -23.16 14.68 -4.54
CA GLU A 142 -22.78 13.45 -5.25
C GLU A 142 -23.01 12.20 -4.40
N LYS A 143 -23.31 11.06 -5.02
CA LYS A 143 -23.28 9.79 -4.30
C LYS A 143 -21.84 9.44 -3.93
N ILE A 144 -21.62 9.11 -2.66
CA ILE A 144 -20.31 8.69 -2.17
C ILE A 144 -20.37 7.25 -1.73
N TRP A 145 -19.56 6.42 -2.36
CA TRP A 145 -19.43 5.01 -2.07
C TRP A 145 -18.14 4.71 -1.34
N LEU A 146 -18.20 3.89 -0.31
CA LEU A 146 -17.08 3.22 0.32
C LEU A 146 -16.92 1.83 -0.28
N THR A 147 -15.72 1.48 -0.75
CA THR A 147 -15.52 0.14 -1.31
C THR A 147 -15.60 -0.98 -0.28
N ASN A 148 -15.43 -0.65 1.00
CA ASN A 148 -15.53 -1.46 2.21
C ASN A 148 -15.61 -0.51 3.42
N GLU A 149 -15.74 -1.03 4.63
CA GLU A 149 -15.56 -0.24 5.86
C GLU A 149 -14.33 0.67 5.78
N ILE A 150 -14.45 1.95 6.18
CA ILE A 150 -13.31 2.89 6.15
C ILE A 150 -12.15 2.38 7.02
N ILE A 151 -12.54 1.81 8.16
CA ILE A 151 -11.74 1.10 9.18
C ILE A 151 -12.67 0.10 9.88
N HIS A 152 -12.12 -0.91 10.57
CA HIS A 152 -12.90 -1.83 11.40
C HIS A 152 -13.37 -1.19 12.72
N ASN A 153 -14.22 -0.18 12.62
CA ASN A 153 -14.86 0.51 13.74
C ASN A 153 -16.32 0.81 13.38
N PRO A 154 -17.30 0.09 13.96
CA PRO A 154 -18.70 0.24 13.61
C PRO A 154 -19.25 1.64 13.91
N THR A 155 -18.74 2.33 14.93
CA THR A 155 -19.17 3.69 15.27
C THR A 155 -18.76 4.67 14.16
N VAL A 156 -17.55 4.54 13.62
CA VAL A 156 -17.07 5.39 12.52
C VAL A 156 -17.80 5.09 11.22
N ASN A 157 -18.01 3.81 10.89
CA ASN A 157 -18.76 3.43 9.68
C ASN A 157 -20.21 3.91 9.74
N ARG A 158 -20.88 3.74 10.88
CA ARG A 158 -22.24 4.28 11.08
C ARG A 158 -22.25 5.79 10.94
N ARG A 159 -21.24 6.48 11.44
CA ARG A 159 -21.16 7.93 11.32
C ARG A 159 -21.01 8.39 9.87
N LEU A 160 -20.26 7.65 9.05
CA LEU A 160 -20.17 7.88 7.61
C LEU A 160 -21.49 7.59 6.90
N GLU A 161 -22.20 6.53 7.28
CA GLU A 161 -23.54 6.23 6.76
C GLU A 161 -24.56 7.33 7.10
N GLU A 162 -24.55 7.86 8.32
CA GLU A 162 -25.34 9.05 8.73
C GLU A 162 -24.98 10.31 7.93
N MET A 163 -23.77 10.36 7.38
CA MET A 163 -23.29 11.39 6.47
C MET A 163 -23.56 11.03 5.01
N GLU A 164 -24.40 10.06 4.71
CA GLU A 164 -24.75 9.63 3.34
C GLU A 164 -23.51 9.18 2.53
N VAL A 165 -22.58 8.50 3.21
CA VAL A 165 -21.47 7.77 2.59
C VAL A 165 -21.77 6.28 2.70
N GLU A 166 -22.28 5.71 1.62
CA GLU A 166 -22.80 4.33 1.58
C GLU A 166 -21.70 3.32 1.27
N THR A 167 -21.78 2.09 1.79
CA THR A 167 -20.86 1.02 1.41
C THR A 167 -21.37 0.30 0.16
N ILE A 168 -20.48 0.00 -0.80
CA ILE A 168 -20.84 -0.81 -1.97
C ILE A 168 -21.40 -2.17 -1.50
N PRO A 169 -22.58 -2.59 -1.96
CA PRO A 169 -23.20 -3.81 -1.48
C PRO A 169 -22.41 -5.06 -1.89
N LEU A 170 -22.53 -6.09 -1.07
CA LEU A 170 -21.95 -7.40 -1.31
C LEU A 170 -23.05 -8.40 -1.68
N GLU A 171 -22.85 -9.14 -2.76
CA GLU A 171 -23.65 -10.32 -3.10
C GLU A 171 -22.71 -11.51 -3.22
N GLU A 172 -23.00 -12.61 -2.51
CA GLU A 172 -22.17 -13.83 -2.48
C GLU A 172 -20.68 -13.56 -2.17
N GLY A 173 -20.39 -12.53 -1.36
CA GLY A 173 -19.03 -12.13 -1.00
C GLY A 173 -18.28 -11.32 -2.07
N GLN A 174 -18.97 -10.86 -3.13
CA GLN A 174 -18.41 -10.01 -4.18
C GLN A 174 -19.05 -8.63 -4.19
N LYS A 175 -18.21 -7.61 -4.40
CA LYS A 175 -18.61 -6.20 -4.47
C LYS A 175 -19.38 -5.91 -5.75
N GLN A 176 -20.55 -5.31 -5.57
CA GLN A 176 -21.44 -4.97 -6.67
C GLN A 176 -21.14 -3.58 -7.22
N PHE A 177 -20.08 -3.48 -8.04
CA PHE A 177 -19.71 -2.19 -8.65
C PHE A 177 -20.77 -1.63 -9.61
N HIS A 178 -21.76 -2.42 -10.03
CA HIS A 178 -22.81 -1.98 -10.95
C HIS A 178 -23.66 -0.82 -10.43
N VAL A 179 -23.75 -0.64 -9.11
CA VAL A 179 -24.49 0.47 -8.47
C VAL A 179 -23.76 1.82 -8.55
N VAL A 180 -22.48 1.81 -8.92
CA VAL A 180 -21.63 3.01 -8.96
C VAL A 180 -21.70 3.65 -10.35
N ASP A 181 -22.23 4.87 -10.42
CA ASP A 181 -22.42 5.60 -11.67
C ASP A 181 -21.22 6.48 -12.03
N LYS A 182 -21.14 6.88 -13.31
CA LYS A 182 -20.13 7.83 -13.76
C LYS A 182 -20.31 9.17 -13.05
N GLY A 183 -19.24 9.67 -12.45
CA GLY A 183 -19.24 10.94 -11.72
C GLY A 183 -19.47 10.79 -10.22
N ASP A 184 -19.91 9.61 -9.75
CA ASP A 184 -19.95 9.30 -8.33
C ASP A 184 -18.55 9.41 -7.70
N VAL A 185 -18.51 9.57 -6.37
CA VAL A 185 -17.28 9.56 -5.60
C VAL A 185 -17.10 8.18 -4.98
N VAL A 186 -15.89 7.62 -5.07
CA VAL A 186 -15.58 6.33 -4.46
C VAL A 186 -14.37 6.46 -3.56
N VAL A 187 -14.57 6.18 -2.28
CA VAL A 187 -13.58 6.23 -1.21
C VAL A 187 -12.96 4.84 -1.05
N LEU A 188 -11.64 4.76 -1.24
CA LEU A 188 -10.86 3.55 -0.95
C LEU A 188 -10.43 3.60 0.52
N PRO A 189 -10.63 2.53 1.32
CA PRO A 189 -10.46 2.55 2.77
C PRO A 189 -8.99 2.63 3.21
N ALA A 190 -8.76 2.72 4.52
CA ALA A 190 -7.40 2.78 5.09
C ALA A 190 -6.53 1.56 4.73
N PHE A 191 -7.15 0.39 4.57
CA PHE A 191 -6.52 -0.88 4.15
C PHE A 191 -6.16 -0.92 2.66
N GLY A 192 -6.69 0.04 1.89
CA GLY A 192 -6.59 0.15 0.45
C GLY A 192 -7.54 -0.76 -0.32
N ALA A 193 -7.30 -0.87 -1.62
CA ALA A 193 -8.15 -1.59 -2.57
C ALA A 193 -7.30 -2.46 -3.47
N ALA A 194 -7.90 -3.55 -3.99
CA ALA A 194 -7.21 -4.41 -4.94
C ALA A 194 -7.03 -3.70 -6.28
N VAL A 195 -5.98 -4.07 -7.02
CA VAL A 195 -5.67 -3.49 -8.34
C VAL A 195 -6.86 -3.58 -9.30
N GLU A 196 -7.58 -4.69 -9.25
CA GLU A 196 -8.76 -4.92 -10.08
C GLU A 196 -9.93 -3.98 -9.72
N GLU A 197 -10.14 -3.71 -8.43
CA GLU A 197 -11.15 -2.75 -7.98
C GLU A 197 -10.81 -1.35 -8.47
N MET A 198 -9.55 -0.93 -8.33
CA MET A 198 -9.07 0.36 -8.86
C MET A 198 -9.24 0.46 -10.38
N ARG A 199 -9.06 -0.65 -11.11
CA ARG A 199 -9.26 -0.71 -12.57
C ARG A 199 -10.73 -0.50 -12.94
N ILE A 200 -11.64 -1.26 -12.32
CA ILE A 200 -13.09 -1.14 -12.53
C ILE A 200 -13.56 0.30 -12.25
N LEU A 201 -13.12 0.89 -11.15
CA LEU A 201 -13.49 2.25 -10.75
C LEU A 201 -12.92 3.30 -11.73
N SER A 202 -11.67 3.14 -12.16
CA SER A 202 -11.06 4.02 -13.15
C SER A 202 -11.80 3.97 -14.49
N GLU A 203 -12.24 2.79 -14.94
CA GLU A 203 -12.98 2.60 -16.19
C GLU A 203 -14.39 3.22 -16.14
N ARG A 204 -15.01 3.24 -14.96
CA ARG A 204 -16.29 3.94 -14.72
C ARG A 204 -16.17 5.46 -14.68
N ASN A 205 -14.96 6.01 -14.67
CA ASN A 205 -14.71 7.46 -14.63
C ASN A 205 -15.38 8.14 -13.41
N VAL A 206 -15.24 7.52 -12.25
CA VAL A 206 -15.64 8.05 -10.93
C VAL A 206 -14.56 8.98 -10.38
N GLN A 207 -14.90 9.77 -9.35
CA GLN A 207 -13.93 10.48 -8.53
C GLN A 207 -13.39 9.54 -7.44
N ILE A 208 -12.13 9.12 -7.54
CA ILE A 208 -11.51 8.24 -6.55
C ILE A 208 -10.88 9.07 -5.43
N VAL A 209 -11.29 8.81 -4.19
CA VAL A 209 -10.69 9.35 -2.97
C VAL A 209 -9.93 8.23 -2.26
N ASP A 210 -8.61 8.21 -2.41
CA ASP A 210 -7.76 7.18 -1.80
C ASP A 210 -7.37 7.57 -0.36
N THR A 211 -7.98 6.92 0.62
CA THR A 211 -7.64 7.08 2.03
C THR A 211 -6.61 6.06 2.53
N THR A 212 -6.04 5.22 1.66
CA THR A 212 -5.08 4.17 2.02
C THR A 212 -3.97 4.72 2.90
N CYS A 213 -3.75 4.05 4.03
CA CYS A 213 -2.68 4.36 4.95
C CYS A 213 -1.32 4.34 4.22
N PRO A 214 -0.50 5.41 4.33
CA PRO A 214 0.82 5.44 3.70
C PRO A 214 1.77 4.30 4.13
N TRP A 215 1.55 3.72 5.31
CA TRP A 215 2.28 2.52 5.75
C TRP A 215 1.87 1.27 4.96
N VAL A 216 0.59 1.09 4.66
CA VAL A 216 0.10 0.01 3.79
C VAL A 216 0.68 0.14 2.37
N THR A 217 0.68 1.36 1.82
CA THR A 217 1.29 1.59 0.49
C THR A 217 2.79 1.30 0.45
N LYS A 218 3.51 1.39 1.58
CA LYS A 218 4.93 0.95 1.64
C LYS A 218 5.05 -0.56 1.49
N VAL A 219 4.12 -1.35 2.03
CA VAL A 219 4.07 -2.81 1.84
C VAL A 219 3.87 -3.15 0.37
N TRP A 220 2.96 -2.46 -0.32
CA TRP A 220 2.75 -2.65 -1.76
C TRP A 220 4.02 -2.40 -2.57
N ASN A 221 4.77 -1.34 -2.24
CA ASN A 221 6.05 -1.05 -2.89
C ASN A 221 7.09 -2.18 -2.68
N VAL A 222 7.04 -2.91 -1.56
CA VAL A 222 7.93 -4.05 -1.32
C VAL A 222 7.52 -5.24 -2.17
N VAL A 223 6.23 -5.55 -2.21
CA VAL A 223 5.68 -6.60 -3.08
C VAL A 223 5.98 -6.33 -4.57
N GLU A 224 5.87 -5.08 -5.02
CA GLU A 224 6.27 -4.69 -6.38
C GLU A 224 7.78 -4.86 -6.62
N LYS A 225 8.62 -4.63 -5.61
CA LYS A 225 10.07 -4.89 -5.72
C LYS A 225 10.35 -6.39 -5.83
N HIS A 226 9.62 -7.24 -5.11
CA HIS A 226 9.71 -8.69 -5.26
C HIS A 226 9.37 -9.10 -6.69
N LYS A 227 8.26 -8.59 -7.25
CA LYS A 227 7.89 -8.80 -8.66
C LYS A 227 9.01 -8.41 -9.61
N LYS A 228 9.61 -7.22 -9.46
CA LYS A 228 10.71 -6.76 -10.33
C LYS A 228 11.97 -7.64 -10.24
N GLY A 229 12.20 -8.26 -9.10
CA GLY A 229 13.35 -9.12 -8.87
C GLY A 229 13.08 -10.61 -9.06
N ASP A 230 11.91 -10.99 -9.59
CA ASP A 230 11.45 -12.39 -9.70
C ASP A 230 11.49 -13.16 -8.36
N TYR A 231 11.15 -12.49 -7.28
CA TYR A 231 10.93 -13.11 -5.96
C TYR A 231 9.44 -13.42 -5.78
N THR A 232 9.16 -14.56 -5.16
CA THR A 232 7.85 -14.86 -4.57
C THR A 232 7.69 -14.08 -3.26
N SER A 233 6.55 -13.41 -3.08
CA SER A 233 6.26 -12.68 -1.85
C SER A 233 5.68 -13.59 -0.78
N ILE A 234 6.38 -13.75 0.34
CA ILE A 234 5.80 -14.29 1.57
C ILE A 234 5.13 -13.13 2.29
N ILE A 235 3.80 -13.10 2.30
CA ILE A 235 3.01 -12.04 2.93
C ILE A 235 2.62 -12.52 4.33
N HIS A 236 3.14 -11.87 5.38
CA HIS A 236 2.71 -12.14 6.74
C HIS A 236 1.36 -11.45 6.98
N GLY A 237 0.30 -12.24 7.07
CA GLY A 237 -1.06 -11.74 6.99
C GLY A 237 -2.15 -12.80 7.06
N LYS A 238 -3.42 -12.36 7.00
CA LYS A 238 -4.58 -13.26 6.94
C LYS A 238 -5.12 -13.27 5.51
N TYR A 239 -5.14 -14.43 4.84
CA TYR A 239 -5.43 -14.52 3.39
C TYR A 239 -6.70 -13.76 2.94
N GLY A 240 -7.78 -13.81 3.73
CA GLY A 240 -9.06 -13.17 3.41
C GLY A 240 -9.24 -11.75 3.97
N HIS A 241 -8.25 -11.20 4.68
CA HIS A 241 -8.34 -9.83 5.20
C HIS A 241 -8.14 -8.82 4.07
N GLU A 242 -8.85 -7.70 4.12
CA GLU A 242 -8.91 -6.71 3.02
C GLU A 242 -7.53 -6.15 2.66
N GLU A 243 -6.71 -5.82 3.67
CA GLU A 243 -5.32 -5.41 3.45
C GLU A 243 -4.51 -6.47 2.69
N THR A 244 -4.80 -7.76 2.89
CA THR A 244 -4.10 -8.88 2.24
C THR A 244 -4.54 -9.05 0.82
N VAL A 245 -5.85 -8.96 0.58
CA VAL A 245 -6.42 -8.99 -0.76
C VAL A 245 -5.85 -7.82 -1.58
N ALA A 246 -5.82 -6.61 -1.02
CA ALA A 246 -5.21 -5.45 -1.66
C ALA A 246 -3.71 -5.68 -1.93
N THR A 247 -2.94 -6.08 -0.91
CA THR A 247 -1.47 -6.27 -1.02
C THR A 247 -1.09 -7.38 -2.01
N SER A 248 -1.76 -8.53 -1.95
CA SER A 248 -1.49 -9.67 -2.83
C SER A 248 -1.83 -9.38 -4.30
N SER A 249 -2.78 -8.48 -4.57
CA SER A 249 -3.10 -8.05 -5.94
C SER A 249 -1.96 -7.31 -6.64
N PHE A 250 -0.96 -6.79 -5.89
CA PHE A 250 0.26 -6.21 -6.44
C PHE A 250 1.38 -7.24 -6.67
N ALA A 251 1.23 -8.46 -6.15
CA ALA A 251 2.23 -9.53 -6.28
C ALA A 251 2.04 -10.30 -7.59
N LYS A 252 3.15 -10.80 -8.15
CA LYS A 252 3.09 -11.78 -9.26
C LYS A 252 2.91 -13.20 -8.73
N LYS A 253 3.75 -13.59 -7.76
CA LYS A 253 3.70 -14.86 -7.04
C LYS A 253 3.72 -14.58 -5.55
N TYR A 254 2.84 -15.23 -4.80
CA TYR A 254 2.80 -15.04 -3.36
C TYR A 254 2.32 -16.27 -2.62
N ILE A 255 2.66 -16.30 -1.33
CA ILE A 255 2.07 -17.13 -0.31
C ILE A 255 1.79 -16.26 0.93
N VAL A 256 0.62 -16.42 1.54
CA VAL A 256 0.22 -15.73 2.76
C VAL A 256 0.44 -16.68 3.93
N VAL A 257 1.13 -16.21 4.98
CA VAL A 257 1.34 -16.93 6.23
C VAL A 257 0.75 -16.15 7.39
N LYS A 258 -0.05 -16.79 8.23
CA LYS A 258 -0.79 -16.14 9.33
C LYS A 258 0.06 -15.89 10.57
N ASN A 259 1.02 -16.77 10.84
CA ASN A 259 1.76 -16.79 12.09
C ASN A 259 3.08 -17.54 11.92
N MET A 260 3.83 -17.61 13.02
CA MET A 260 5.10 -18.33 13.07
C MET A 260 5.00 -19.80 12.63
N LYS A 261 3.95 -20.52 13.02
CA LYS A 261 3.81 -21.96 12.68
C LYS A 261 3.71 -22.17 11.17
N GLU A 262 2.96 -21.31 10.48
CA GLU A 262 2.85 -21.36 9.03
C GLU A 262 4.14 -20.90 8.34
N ALA A 263 4.82 -19.88 8.87
CA ALA A 263 6.12 -19.46 8.37
C ALA A 263 7.18 -20.58 8.50
N THR A 264 7.23 -21.24 9.66
CA THR A 264 8.10 -22.41 9.90
C THR A 264 7.76 -23.54 8.93
N TYR A 265 6.48 -23.84 8.71
CA TYR A 265 6.05 -24.85 7.74
C TYR A 265 6.55 -24.53 6.32
N VAL A 266 6.47 -23.27 5.89
CA VAL A 266 7.01 -22.84 4.59
C VAL A 266 8.53 -23.02 4.53
N CYS A 267 9.24 -22.62 5.59
CA CYS A 267 10.69 -22.76 5.64
C CYS A 267 11.15 -24.22 5.68
N ASP A 268 10.44 -25.07 6.44
CA ASP A 268 10.70 -26.50 6.52
C ASP A 268 10.47 -27.18 5.17
N TYR A 269 9.44 -26.77 4.40
CA TYR A 269 9.26 -27.23 3.02
C TYR A 269 10.47 -26.88 2.13
N ILE A 270 10.91 -25.62 2.17
CA ILE A 270 12.06 -25.13 1.39
C ILE A 270 13.34 -25.90 1.74
N LEU A 271 13.47 -26.29 3.01
CA LEU A 271 14.61 -27.05 3.52
C LEU A 271 14.48 -28.57 3.35
N GLY A 272 13.37 -29.06 2.80
CA GLY A 272 13.11 -30.49 2.63
C GLY A 272 12.96 -31.24 3.96
N GLY A 273 12.32 -30.61 4.95
CA GLY A 273 12.02 -31.21 6.25
C GLY A 273 13.13 -31.12 7.31
N GLN A 274 14.18 -30.33 7.07
CA GLN A 274 15.36 -30.24 7.94
C GLN A 274 15.24 -29.24 9.10
N LEU A 275 14.19 -28.43 9.16
CA LEU A 275 14.04 -27.40 10.19
C LEU A 275 13.39 -27.99 11.45
N ASP A 276 12.19 -28.52 11.29
CA ASP A 276 11.44 -29.18 12.37
C ASP A 276 10.65 -30.41 11.89
N GLY A 277 10.72 -30.72 10.58
CA GLY A 277 9.98 -31.83 9.97
C GLY A 277 8.47 -31.63 9.97
N SER A 278 7.98 -30.39 10.18
CA SER A 278 6.55 -30.07 10.17
C SER A 278 5.94 -30.15 8.77
N SER A 279 6.74 -29.92 7.73
CA SER A 279 6.34 -29.99 6.34
C SER A 279 6.74 -31.33 5.73
N SER A 280 5.82 -31.89 4.95
CA SER A 280 5.96 -33.23 4.37
C SER A 280 6.03 -33.16 2.85
N THR A 281 4.89 -33.33 2.17
CA THR A 281 4.81 -33.48 0.72
C THR A 281 4.22 -32.25 0.05
N ARG A 282 4.46 -32.14 -1.26
CA ARG A 282 3.88 -31.11 -2.12
C ARG A 282 2.35 -31.04 -2.00
N GLU A 283 1.69 -32.19 -1.95
CA GLU A 283 0.23 -32.30 -1.87
C GLU A 283 -0.29 -31.74 -0.53
N ALA A 284 0.35 -32.11 0.59
CA ALA A 284 -0.01 -31.60 1.91
C ALA A 284 0.22 -30.09 2.02
N PHE A 285 1.32 -29.61 1.44
CA PHE A 285 1.64 -28.19 1.38
C PHE A 285 0.56 -27.40 0.61
N MET A 286 0.21 -27.88 -0.58
CA MET A 286 -0.79 -27.22 -1.43
C MET A 286 -2.18 -27.26 -0.82
N GLU A 287 -2.56 -28.35 -0.15
CA GLU A 287 -3.84 -28.42 0.57
C GLU A 287 -3.88 -27.41 1.72
N LYS A 288 -2.78 -27.28 2.48
CA LYS A 288 -2.67 -26.34 3.60
C LYS A 288 -2.82 -24.88 3.16
N PHE A 289 -2.21 -24.50 2.03
CA PHE A 289 -2.17 -23.12 1.55
C PHE A 289 -3.09 -22.85 0.34
N LYS A 290 -4.06 -23.71 0.05
CA LYS A 290 -4.90 -23.63 -1.16
C LYS A 290 -5.60 -22.29 -1.41
N LEU A 291 -5.93 -21.55 -0.34
CA LEU A 291 -6.56 -20.21 -0.42
C LEU A 291 -5.57 -19.05 -0.23
N ALA A 292 -4.32 -19.37 0.09
CA ALA A 292 -3.30 -18.43 0.54
C ALA A 292 -2.17 -18.26 -0.46
N VAL A 293 -2.28 -18.81 -1.67
CA VAL A 293 -1.26 -18.70 -2.72
C VAL A 293 -1.81 -18.05 -3.99
N SER A 294 -0.92 -17.50 -4.81
CA SER A 294 -1.27 -17.02 -6.15
C SER A 294 -1.79 -18.16 -7.04
N LYS A 295 -2.59 -17.82 -8.07
CA LYS A 295 -3.07 -18.80 -9.06
C LYS A 295 -1.87 -19.47 -9.77
N GLY A 296 -1.91 -20.79 -9.87
CA GLY A 296 -0.87 -21.58 -10.54
C GLY A 296 0.43 -21.72 -9.74
N PHE A 297 0.42 -21.43 -8.44
CA PHE A 297 1.57 -21.56 -7.56
C PHE A 297 2.12 -22.99 -7.54
N ASP A 298 3.42 -23.12 -7.73
CA ASP A 298 4.15 -24.38 -7.68
C ASP A 298 5.27 -24.28 -6.64
N PRO A 299 5.13 -24.87 -5.43
CA PRO A 299 6.04 -24.62 -4.32
C PRO A 299 7.48 -25.05 -4.63
N ASP A 300 7.68 -26.03 -5.50
CA ASP A 300 9.00 -26.52 -5.92
C ASP A 300 9.76 -25.53 -6.82
N LYS A 301 9.04 -24.64 -7.51
CA LYS A 301 9.61 -23.63 -8.41
C LYS A 301 9.56 -22.24 -7.82
N ASP A 302 8.48 -21.94 -7.11
CA ASP A 302 8.15 -20.59 -6.68
C ASP A 302 8.78 -20.25 -5.33
N LEU A 303 9.17 -21.22 -4.51
CA LEU A 303 9.85 -20.97 -3.23
C LEU A 303 11.38 -20.94 -3.34
N ILE A 304 11.96 -20.96 -4.55
CA ILE A 304 13.41 -20.87 -4.76
C ILE A 304 13.95 -19.50 -4.35
N LYS A 305 13.19 -18.43 -4.62
CA LYS A 305 13.60 -17.05 -4.39
C LYS A 305 12.44 -16.30 -3.74
N VAL A 306 12.58 -15.98 -2.45
CA VAL A 306 11.48 -15.42 -1.67
C VAL A 306 11.84 -14.09 -1.01
N GLY A 307 10.87 -13.20 -0.90
CA GLY A 307 10.99 -11.97 -0.12
C GLY A 307 9.81 -11.83 0.83
N VAL A 308 10.05 -11.32 2.03
CA VAL A 308 9.01 -11.19 3.07
C VAL A 308 8.39 -9.80 3.00
N ALA A 309 7.06 -9.75 3.01
CA ALA A 309 6.27 -8.53 3.13
C ALA A 309 5.36 -8.61 4.36
N ASN A 310 5.41 -7.59 5.23
CA ASN A 310 4.59 -7.57 6.43
C ASN A 310 3.39 -6.65 6.29
N GLN A 311 2.24 -7.08 6.79
CA GLN A 311 1.06 -6.24 6.91
C GLN A 311 1.07 -5.40 8.19
N THR A 312 0.44 -4.23 8.08
CA THR A 312 0.32 -3.28 9.19
C THR A 312 -0.64 -3.77 10.28
N THR A 313 -1.51 -4.72 9.96
CA THR A 313 -2.43 -5.37 10.91
C THR A 313 -1.77 -6.44 11.78
N MET A 314 -0.54 -6.85 11.45
CA MET A 314 0.16 -7.90 12.19
C MET A 314 1.09 -7.31 13.25
N LEU A 315 1.30 -8.05 14.35
CA LEU A 315 2.22 -7.62 15.40
C LEU A 315 3.64 -7.52 14.84
N LYS A 316 4.29 -6.38 15.09
CA LYS A 316 5.66 -6.12 14.67
C LYS A 316 6.64 -7.18 15.19
N GLY A 317 6.55 -7.53 16.47
CA GLY A 317 7.45 -8.50 17.10
C GLY A 317 7.39 -9.88 16.42
N GLU A 318 6.19 -10.39 16.16
CA GLU A 318 6.00 -11.67 15.45
C GLU A 318 6.56 -11.62 14.03
N THR A 319 6.40 -10.48 13.36
CA THR A 319 6.96 -10.25 12.03
C THR A 319 8.49 -10.26 12.03
N GLU A 320 9.12 -9.59 12.99
CA GLU A 320 10.57 -9.56 13.13
C GLU A 320 11.16 -10.95 13.30
N GLU A 321 10.47 -11.82 14.04
CA GLU A 321 10.83 -13.22 14.16
C GLU A 321 10.64 -13.97 12.84
N ILE A 322 9.52 -13.80 12.14
CA ILE A 322 9.25 -14.45 10.85
C ILE A 322 10.30 -14.04 9.82
N GLY A 323 10.67 -12.76 9.78
CA GLY A 323 11.68 -12.25 8.85
C GLY A 323 13.09 -12.78 9.08
N LYS A 324 13.40 -13.29 10.28
CA LYS A 324 14.70 -13.90 10.61
C LYS A 324 14.81 -15.34 10.11
N ILE A 325 13.72 -16.09 10.02
CA ILE A 325 13.76 -17.53 9.70
C ILE A 325 14.33 -17.78 8.29
N PRO A 326 13.88 -17.09 7.23
CA PRO A 326 14.42 -17.32 5.89
C PRO A 326 15.93 -17.05 5.81
N VAL A 327 16.46 -16.08 6.58
CA VAL A 327 17.88 -15.65 6.53
C VAL A 327 18.83 -16.74 7.08
N LEU A 328 18.30 -17.67 7.86
CA LEU A 328 19.07 -18.76 8.47
C LEU A 328 19.23 -19.99 7.55
N THR A 329 18.72 -19.94 6.32
CA THR A 329 18.68 -21.10 5.41
C THR A 329 19.87 -21.11 4.42
N PRO A 330 20.67 -22.20 4.32
CA PRO A 330 21.97 -22.18 3.61
C PRO A 330 21.92 -22.20 2.08
N LYS A 331 20.75 -22.39 1.45
CA LYS A 331 20.63 -22.56 0.00
C LYS A 331 20.11 -21.30 -0.66
N SER A 332 20.97 -20.47 -1.25
CA SER A 332 20.66 -19.47 -2.31
C SER A 332 19.37 -18.63 -2.18
N ILE A 333 18.81 -18.49 -0.97
CA ILE A 333 17.58 -17.76 -0.74
C ILE A 333 18.00 -16.31 -0.49
N TYR A 334 17.92 -15.51 -1.55
CA TYR A 334 18.09 -14.08 -1.44
C TYR A 334 16.85 -13.53 -0.72
N ILE A 335 17.03 -12.94 0.46
CA ILE A 335 15.94 -12.30 1.20
C ILE A 335 16.23 -10.81 1.27
N SER A 336 15.36 -10.02 0.68
CA SER A 336 15.38 -8.58 0.91
C SER A 336 14.72 -8.30 2.27
N ALA A 337 15.53 -8.19 3.33
CA ALA A 337 15.08 -7.88 4.69
C ALA A 337 14.61 -6.42 4.88
N ASN A 338 14.44 -5.63 3.80
CA ASN A 338 14.06 -4.22 3.87
C ASN A 338 12.55 -4.00 4.12
N CYS A 339 11.88 -4.90 4.85
CA CYS A 339 10.43 -4.89 4.99
C CYS A 339 9.90 -4.66 6.42
N PHE A 340 10.74 -4.16 7.32
CA PHE A 340 10.32 -3.73 8.67
C PHE A 340 9.93 -2.26 8.66
N LEU A 341 8.74 -1.94 8.15
CA LEU A 341 8.16 -0.60 8.26
C LEU A 341 6.74 -0.69 8.79
N VAL A 342 6.61 -0.91 10.11
CA VAL A 342 6.13 0.06 11.12
C VAL A 342 6.77 -0.34 12.44
#